data_AF-A0A255SYL0-F1
#
_entry.id   AF-A0A255SYL0-F1
#
_cell.length_a   1.000
_cell.length_b   1.000
_cell.length_c   1.000
_cell.angle_alpha   90.00
_cell.angle_beta   90.00
_cell.angle_gamma   90.00
#
_symmetry.space_group_name_H-M   'P 1'
#
loop_
_entity.id
_entity.type
_entity.pdbx_description
1 polymer ?
#
loop_
_entity_poly.entity_id
_entity_poly.type
_entity_poly.pdbx_seq_one_letter_code
_entity_poly.pdbx_strand_id
1 'polypeptide(L)'
;MLNRFFALSSQRIIKERTVMNTLTIDQALYDGAALYARQNNMSIQKVIELGVKLLLDNVRHSNTKTNDMELEQALKYVSTLSAKGGRIVPVDENGRDARIEKYVR
;
A
#
# COMPACT_ATOMS: atom_id res chain seq x y z
N MET A 1 59.65 -1.98 -1.08
CA MET A 1 58.27 -2.52 -1.23
C MET A 1 57.26 -1.75 -0.36
N LEU A 2 57.26 -0.40 -0.36
CA LEU A 2 56.37 0.39 0.51
C LEU A 2 55.36 1.28 -0.24
N ASN A 3 55.36 1.30 -1.58
CA ASN A 3 54.53 2.22 -2.36
C ASN A 3 53.22 1.65 -2.91
N ARG A 4 52.87 0.39 -2.59
CA ARG A 4 51.59 -0.21 -3.04
C ARG A 4 50.51 -0.32 -1.97
N PHE A 5 50.88 -0.19 -0.68
CA PHE A 5 49.90 -0.22 0.42
C PHE A 5 49.13 1.11 0.58
N PHE A 6 49.71 2.24 0.20
CA PHE A 6 49.01 3.54 0.25
C PHE A 6 48.01 3.74 -0.90
N ALA A 7 48.19 3.09 -2.05
CA ALA A 7 47.27 3.24 -3.18
C ALA A 7 45.94 2.48 -2.95
N LEU A 8 45.96 1.41 -2.16
CA LEU A 8 44.78 0.61 -1.83
C LEU A 8 43.96 1.18 -0.67
N SER A 9 44.53 2.06 0.16
CA SER A 9 43.78 2.74 1.22
C SER A 9 42.94 3.91 0.71
N SER A 10 43.31 4.54 -0.42
CA SER A 10 42.50 5.58 -1.07
C SER A 10 41.31 5.02 -1.88
N GLN A 11 41.38 3.76 -2.33
CA GLN A 11 40.30 3.12 -3.10
C GLN A 11 39.24 2.43 -2.23
N ARG A 12 39.48 2.32 -0.92
CA ARG A 12 38.52 1.79 0.07
C ARG A 12 37.66 2.88 0.72
N ILE A 13 37.58 4.05 0.10
CA ILE A 13 36.58 5.08 0.39
C ILE A 13 35.70 5.24 -0.86
N ILE A 14 35.18 4.13 -1.39
CA ILE A 14 33.88 4.19 -2.04
C ILE A 14 32.89 4.28 -0.89
N LYS A 15 32.86 5.48 -0.29
CA LYS A 15 31.84 5.91 0.64
C LYS A 15 30.53 5.62 -0.07
N GLU A 16 29.71 4.72 0.48
CA GLU A 16 28.33 4.58 0.07
C GLU A 16 27.78 6.00 -0.06
N ARG A 17 27.63 6.49 -1.29
CA ARG A 17 27.01 7.78 -1.53
C ARG A 17 25.56 7.52 -1.13
N THR A 18 25.23 7.86 0.11
CA THR A 18 23.85 8.03 0.52
C THR A 18 23.25 9.03 -0.47
N VAL A 19 22.43 8.52 -1.39
CA VAL A 19 21.75 9.35 -2.37
C VAL A 19 20.75 10.17 -1.60
N MET A 20 21.14 11.41 -1.28
CA MET A 20 20.27 12.36 -0.60
C MET A 20 19.30 12.93 -1.63
N ASN A 21 18.02 12.60 -1.49
CA ASN A 21 16.97 13.17 -2.32
C ASN A 21 16.63 14.57 -1.78
N THR A 22 16.59 15.56 -2.67
CA THR A 22 16.22 16.94 -2.33
C THR A 22 14.78 17.22 -2.76
N LEU A 23 13.96 17.69 -1.83
CA LEU A 23 12.61 18.19 -2.09
C LEU A 23 12.59 19.68 -1.71
N THR A 24 12.09 20.53 -2.61
CA THR A 24 11.90 21.95 -2.33
C THR A 24 10.45 22.19 -1.94
N ILE A 25 10.22 22.90 -0.85
CA ILE A 25 8.90 23.28 -0.34
C ILE A 25 8.89 24.77 -0.02
N ASP A 26 7.71 25.37 0.01
CA ASP A 26 7.56 26.75 0.46
C ASP A 26 7.77 26.88 1.98
N GLN A 27 8.01 28.12 2.42
CA GLN A 27 8.31 28.42 3.81
C GLN A 27 7.12 28.14 4.75
N ALA A 28 5.89 28.39 4.30
CA ALA A 28 4.71 28.20 5.15
C ALA A 28 4.50 26.71 5.46
N LEU A 29 4.71 25.84 4.46
CA LEU A 29 4.67 24.40 4.64
C LEU A 29 5.80 23.91 5.56
N TYR A 30 7.01 24.45 5.39
CA TYR A 30 8.13 24.14 6.27
C TYR A 30 7.84 24.55 7.73
N ASP A 31 7.31 25.74 7.96
CA ASP A 31 6.99 26.25 9.30
C ASP A 31 5.89 25.41 9.97
N GLY A 32 4.87 25.01 9.21
CA GLY A 32 3.84 24.08 9.67
C GLY A 32 4.41 22.72 10.07
N ALA A 33 5.28 22.15 9.23
CA ALA A 33 5.94 20.88 9.52
C ALA A 33 6.87 20.98 10.73
N ALA A 34 7.60 22.10 10.89
CA ALA A 34 8.45 22.36 12.03
C ALA A 34 7.67 22.50 13.34
N LEU A 35 6.51 23.16 13.31
CA LEU A 35 5.63 23.27 14.48
C LEU A 35 5.13 21.89 14.92
N TYR A 36 4.61 21.09 13.98
CA TYR A 36 4.12 19.74 14.27
C TYR A 36 5.24 18.84 14.78
N ALA A 37 6.44 18.92 14.18
CA ALA A 37 7.62 18.17 14.60
C ALA A 37 7.99 18.44 16.06
N ARG A 38 7.99 19.72 16.47
CA ARG A 38 8.27 20.13 17.87
C ARG A 38 7.22 19.61 18.84
N GLN A 39 5.95 19.67 18.48
CA GLN A 39 4.84 19.21 19.34
C GLN A 39 4.86 17.69 19.54
N ASN A 40 5.37 16.93 18.56
CA ASN A 40 5.35 15.47 18.55
C ASN A 40 6.74 14.84 18.77
N ASN A 41 7.74 15.61 19.18
CA ASN A 41 9.12 15.14 19.43
C ASN A 41 9.70 14.31 18.27
N MET A 42 9.51 14.76 17.03
CA MET A 42 9.93 14.05 15.83
C MET A 42 10.72 14.96 14.88
N SER A 43 11.42 14.38 13.91
CA SER A 43 12.15 15.17 12.91
C SER A 43 11.21 15.74 11.84
N ILE A 44 11.54 16.91 11.30
CA ILE A 44 10.80 17.53 10.19
C ILE A 44 10.72 16.58 9.00
N GLN A 45 11.82 15.90 8.67
CA GLN A 45 11.85 14.86 7.63
C GLN A 45 10.76 13.80 7.86
N LYS A 46 10.62 13.31 9.10
CA LYS A 46 9.64 12.27 9.42
C LYS A 46 8.20 12.76 9.24
N VAL A 47 7.92 14.03 9.57
CA VAL A 47 6.61 14.66 9.32
C VAL A 47 6.28 14.67 7.83
N ILE A 48 7.24 15.10 7.01
CA ILE A 48 7.06 15.15 5.55
C ILE A 48 6.86 13.74 4.98
N GLU A 49 7.68 12.77 5.36
CA GLU A 49 7.54 11.38 4.91
C GLU A 49 6.16 10.79 5.27
N LEU A 50 5.69 11.01 6.50
CA LEU A 50 4.37 10.55 6.92
C LEU A 50 3.24 11.25 6.17
N GLY A 51 3.33 12.57 5.99
CA GLY A 51 2.36 13.34 5.23
C GLY A 51 2.23 12.85 3.78
N VAL A 52 3.36 12.62 3.11
CA VAL A 52 3.39 12.07 1.74
C VAL A 52 2.82 10.65 1.72
N LYS A 53 3.19 9.80 2.68
CA LYS A 53 2.64 8.44 2.76
C LYS A 53 1.12 8.44 2.91
N LEU A 54 0.58 9.25 3.83
CA LEU A 54 -0.86 9.38 4.06
C LEU A 54 -1.59 9.89 2.81
N LEU A 55 -1.02 10.87 2.11
CA LEU A 55 -1.56 11.38 0.85
C LEU A 55 -1.65 10.26 -0.19
N LEU A 56 -0.56 9.52 -0.41
CA LEU A 56 -0.50 8.44 -1.39
C LEU A 56 -1.40 7.26 -1.02
N ASP A 57 -1.47 6.90 0.25
CA ASP A 57 -2.39 5.87 0.74
C ASP A 57 -3.83 6.30 0.46
N ASN A 58 -4.21 7.55 0.76
CA ASN A 58 -5.55 8.04 0.46
C ASN A 58 -5.88 8.03 -1.04
N VAL A 59 -4.94 8.39 -1.92
CA VAL A 59 -5.10 8.31 -3.39
C VAL A 59 -5.28 6.86 -3.85
N ARG A 60 -4.55 5.92 -3.24
CA ARG A 60 -4.70 4.49 -3.54
C ARG A 60 -6.08 3.98 -3.12
N HIS A 61 -6.53 4.31 -1.91
CA HIS A 61 -7.82 3.87 -1.39
C HIS A 61 -9.01 4.58 -2.05
N SER A 62 -8.85 5.81 -2.55
CA SER A 62 -9.92 6.46 -3.34
C SER A 62 -10.17 5.73 -4.66
N ASN A 63 -9.13 5.14 -5.27
CA ASN A 63 -9.26 4.35 -6.48
C ASN A 63 -9.87 2.96 -6.24
N THR A 64 -9.75 2.40 -5.03
CA THR A 64 -10.38 1.11 -4.70
C THR A 64 -11.89 1.24 -4.44
N LYS A 65 -12.38 2.40 -4.00
CA LYS A 65 -13.84 2.64 -3.87
C LYS A 65 -14.58 2.57 -5.21
N THR A 66 -13.91 2.92 -6.30
CA THR A 66 -14.45 2.73 -7.66
C THR A 66 -14.64 1.24 -7.97
N ASN A 67 -13.75 0.38 -7.48
CA ASN A 67 -13.81 -1.07 -7.66
C ASN A 67 -14.92 -1.72 -6.81
N ASP A 68 -15.32 -1.14 -5.68
CA ASP A 68 -16.40 -1.69 -4.85
C ASP A 68 -17.77 -1.58 -5.55
N MET A 69 -18.03 -0.48 -6.27
CA MET A 69 -19.24 -0.37 -7.12
C MET A 69 -19.21 -1.37 -8.27
N GLU A 70 -18.05 -1.59 -8.90
CA GLU A 70 -17.89 -2.57 -9.97
C GLU A 70 -18.01 -4.01 -9.42
N LEU A 71 -17.54 -4.27 -8.20
CA LEU A 71 -17.68 -5.55 -7.51
C LEU A 71 -19.13 -5.81 -7.13
N GLU A 72 -19.87 -4.84 -6.59
CA GLU A 72 -21.30 -4.99 -6.31
C GLU A 72 -22.10 -5.23 -7.59
N GLN A 73 -21.78 -4.50 -8.67
CA GLN A 73 -22.41 -4.73 -9.97
C GLN A 73 -22.08 -6.11 -10.53
N ALA A 74 -20.83 -6.57 -10.40
CA ALA A 74 -20.41 -7.91 -10.81
C ALA A 74 -21.10 -9.00 -9.98
N LEU A 75 -21.21 -8.84 -8.65
CA LEU A 75 -21.93 -9.76 -7.76
C LEU A 75 -23.42 -9.78 -8.08
N LYS A 76 -24.02 -8.62 -8.36
CA LYS A 76 -25.43 -8.52 -8.80
C LYS A 76 -25.66 -9.16 -10.17
N TYR A 77 -24.69 -9.09 -11.07
CA TYR A 77 -24.74 -9.78 -12.36
C TYR A 77 -24.58 -11.31 -12.20
N VAL A 78 -23.63 -11.76 -11.38
CA VAL A 78 -23.45 -13.19 -11.08
C VAL A 78 -24.69 -13.79 -10.40
N SER A 79 -25.39 -13.02 -9.55
CA SER A 79 -26.64 -13.49 -8.95
C SER A 79 -27.78 -13.63 -9.96
N THR A 80 -27.81 -12.83 -11.04
CA THR A 80 -28.79 -13.02 -12.13
C THR A 80 -28.41 -14.15 -13.09
N LEU A 81 -27.12 -14.50 -13.17
CA LEU A 81 -26.64 -15.69 -13.87
C LEU A 81 -26.91 -17.00 -13.11
N SER A 82 -27.35 -16.93 -11.86
CA SER A 82 -27.80 -18.11 -11.12
C SER A 82 -28.91 -18.80 -11.91
N ALA A 83 -28.59 -19.99 -12.44
CA ALA A 83 -29.43 -20.69 -13.40
C ALA A 83 -30.85 -20.89 -12.87
N LYS A 84 -31.87 -20.60 -13.70
CA LYS A 84 -33.27 -20.96 -13.43
C LYS A 84 -33.34 -22.45 -13.07
N GLY A 85 -33.49 -22.76 -11.78
CA GLY A 85 -33.59 -24.12 -11.24
C GLY A 85 -32.49 -24.54 -10.24
N GLY A 86 -31.50 -23.69 -9.95
CA GLY A 86 -30.58 -23.90 -8.84
C GLY A 86 -31.19 -23.47 -7.50
N ARG A 87 -31.17 -24.33 -6.48
CA ARG A 87 -31.47 -23.91 -5.11
C ARG A 87 -30.30 -23.09 -4.59
N ILE A 88 -30.58 -21.93 -3.98
CA ILE A 88 -29.59 -21.14 -3.27
C ILE A 88 -29.11 -21.99 -2.09
N VAL A 89 -27.80 -22.19 -1.97
CA VAL A 89 -27.21 -22.83 -0.79
C VAL A 89 -27.29 -21.82 0.36
N PRO A 90 -27.95 -22.15 1.48
CA PRO A 90 -27.96 -21.31 2.67
C PRO A 90 -26.56 -20.88 3.11
N VAL A 91 -26.42 -19.70 3.71
CA VAL A 91 -25.11 -19.11 4.03
C VAL A 91 -24.33 -19.90 5.07
N ASP A 92 -25.04 -20.71 5.86
CA ASP A 92 -24.56 -21.62 6.88
C ASP A 92 -24.23 -23.02 6.35
N GLU A 93 -24.51 -23.28 5.07
CA GLU A 93 -24.23 -24.56 4.41
C GLU A 93 -23.04 -24.49 3.46
N ASN A 94 -22.22 -25.53 3.50
CA ASN A 94 -21.12 -25.67 2.55
C ASN A 94 -21.67 -26.13 1.18
N GLY A 95 -21.44 -25.33 0.13
CA GLY A 95 -21.95 -25.62 -1.21
C GLY A 95 -21.49 -26.94 -1.82
N ARG A 96 -20.44 -27.54 -1.27
CA ARG A 96 -19.99 -28.89 -1.64
C ARG A 96 -20.94 -29.97 -1.13
N ASP A 97 -21.42 -29.85 0.11
CA ASP A 97 -22.27 -30.84 0.77
C ASP A 97 -23.71 -30.78 0.23
N ALA A 98 -24.21 -29.56 -0.01
CA ALA A 98 -25.52 -29.33 -0.65
C ALA A 98 -25.61 -29.92 -2.08
N ARG A 99 -24.47 -29.98 -2.81
CA ARG A 99 -24.43 -30.67 -4.11
C ARG A 99 -24.51 -32.18 -3.96
N ILE A 100 -23.87 -32.78 -2.95
CA ILE A 100 -23.83 -34.23 -2.76
C ILE A 100 -25.22 -34.77 -2.41
N GLU A 101 -25.99 -34.08 -1.56
CA GLU A 101 -27.35 -34.49 -1.18
C GLU A 101 -28.30 -34.61 -2.38
N LYS A 102 -28.14 -33.75 -3.41
CA LYS A 102 -28.96 -33.78 -4.62
C LYS A 102 -28.72 -35.02 -5.51
N TYR A 103 -27.55 -35.65 -5.43
CA TYR A 103 -27.17 -36.77 -6.31
C TYR A 103 -27.06 -38.12 -5.59
N VAL A 104 -27.31 -38.17 -4.28
CA VAL A 104 -27.22 -39.39 -3.44
C VAL A 104 -28.61 -39.91 -3.03
N ARG A 105 -29.69 -39.49 -3.70
CA ARG A 105 -31.05 -40.02 -3.51
C ARG A 105 -31.54 -40.82 -4.70
#